data_AF-A0A9N8ELX0-F1
#
_entry.id   AF-A0A9N8ELX0-F1
#
_cell.length_a   1.000
_cell.length_b   1.000
_cell.length_c   1.000
_cell.angle_alpha   90.00
_cell.angle_beta   90.00
_cell.angle_gamma   90.00
#
_symmetry.space_group_name_H-M   'P 1'
#
loop_
_entity.id
_entity.type
_entity.pdbx_description
1 polymer ?
#
loop_
_entity_poly.entity_id
_entity_poly.type
_entity_poly.pdbx_seq_one_letter_code
_entity_poly.pdbx_strand_id
1 'polypeptide(L)'
;MSPSADNDDDPMIEEDEEDNGISFSDHKENGNNAYKKKEYKDAIEHYTLAIDAATATKPAVEPSQLAAVYSNRAAARTMLLMYDKALEDCNAAIQADAKFLKAHWRKGKILTTLGRLDEAVRAYSMGLVHDPNDSKALKEKEDVKKLQQRYDLTKELLDKSTGPNGNKKNARQALMQVEVVLAQAPNWYDAQLLQLRAKVAVGGPNNIDQAYALSTKLLRRNADGGNASSATLLYARATCLFYQGQQDDAMKHLKQILAGDPDNKEAFALVKLIRQLKKQKEAADEAYKARNYESAVEKYTSAIETCPSANESFLSKLHFNRAACHNALRNHKDCVADCTAALKINPEYTKALLRRAASNLLIGGKPECEQAIRDYEKAMDLVTTEEEERDIRTKLRSAKIQAKRAGKTDLYKMLGVNRDATDNEIKKAYRKLALKLHPDRQTNATEKEKEEAEAKFRQVNLAHEILSDPAKRQRYDEGVDEQDIDDPHATPGGHHHGHGGGGFGGMDQEMLFQMFMQQQMGGGRGGGGGFHFG
;
A
#
# COMPACT_ATOMS: atom_id res chain seq x y z
N MET A 1 -107.69 -38.24 -18.61
CA MET A 1 -107.24 -37.98 -20.00
C MET A 1 -105.77 -37.63 -19.94
N SER A 2 -104.89 -38.59 -20.26
CA SER A 2 -103.63 -38.28 -20.96
C SER A 2 -103.98 -37.92 -22.42
N PRO A 3 -103.07 -37.51 -23.32
CA PRO A 3 -101.64 -37.16 -23.20
C PRO A 3 -101.27 -35.87 -23.99
N SER A 4 -100.01 -35.41 -23.91
CA SER A 4 -99.25 -34.95 -25.10
C SER A 4 -97.79 -34.68 -24.73
N ALA A 5 -96.91 -35.44 -25.40
CA ALA A 5 -95.47 -35.35 -25.42
C ALA A 5 -94.99 -34.44 -26.57
N ASP A 6 -93.66 -34.41 -26.73
CA ASP A 6 -92.83 -33.93 -27.85
C ASP A 6 -92.31 -32.49 -27.66
N ASN A 7 -91.05 -32.28 -27.22
CA ASN A 7 -89.73 -32.51 -27.85
C ASN A 7 -89.37 -31.50 -28.95
N ASP A 8 -88.05 -31.26 -29.03
CA ASP A 8 -87.27 -30.51 -30.01
C ASP A 8 -87.03 -29.03 -29.63
N ASP A 9 -85.84 -28.47 -29.69
CA ASP A 9 -84.46 -28.96 -29.80
C ASP A 9 -83.63 -27.66 -29.71
N ASP A 10 -82.81 -27.46 -28.68
CA ASP A 10 -81.73 -26.48 -28.78
C ASP A 10 -80.48 -27.18 -28.24
N PRO A 11 -79.50 -27.52 -29.11
CA PRO A 11 -78.30 -28.20 -28.67
C PRO A 11 -77.55 -27.22 -27.78
N MET A 12 -77.51 -27.53 -26.48
CA MET A 12 -76.46 -27.03 -25.60
C MET A 12 -75.15 -27.43 -26.26
N ILE A 13 -74.51 -26.45 -26.90
CA ILE A 13 -73.11 -26.52 -27.28
C ILE A 13 -72.39 -26.82 -25.98
N GLU A 14 -72.03 -28.10 -25.76
CA GLU A 14 -70.87 -28.42 -24.95
C GLU A 14 -69.73 -27.66 -25.63
N GLU A 15 -69.41 -26.49 -25.09
CA GLU A 15 -68.10 -25.90 -25.29
C GLU A 15 -67.14 -26.94 -24.71
N ASP A 16 -66.67 -27.82 -25.59
CA ASP A 16 -65.40 -28.50 -25.45
C ASP A 16 -64.40 -27.39 -25.13
N GLU A 17 -64.15 -27.15 -23.84
CA GLU A 17 -62.93 -26.50 -23.41
C GLU A 17 -61.82 -27.37 -23.96
N GLU A 18 -61.32 -27.00 -25.14
CA GLU A 18 -60.05 -27.47 -25.68
C GLU A 18 -59.02 -27.15 -24.60
N ASP A 19 -58.77 -28.13 -23.73
CA ASP A 19 -57.58 -28.22 -22.90
C ASP A 19 -56.42 -28.12 -23.87
N ASN A 20 -55.94 -26.89 -24.08
CA ASN A 20 -54.69 -26.57 -24.78
C ASN A 20 -53.50 -27.04 -23.91
N GLY A 21 -53.66 -28.18 -23.25
CA GLY A 21 -52.92 -28.73 -22.15
C GLY A 21 -51.51 -29.06 -22.58
N ILE A 22 -50.62 -28.10 -22.35
CA ILE A 22 -49.18 -28.29 -22.48
C ILE A 22 -48.80 -29.52 -21.66
N SER A 23 -48.33 -30.56 -22.34
CA SER A 23 -48.09 -31.85 -21.69
C SER A 23 -46.89 -31.80 -20.73
N PHE A 24 -46.74 -32.82 -19.89
CA PHE A 24 -45.52 -33.04 -19.10
C PHE A 24 -44.24 -32.88 -19.94
N SER A 25 -44.25 -33.44 -21.15
CA SER A 25 -43.09 -33.43 -22.05
C SER A 25 -42.79 -32.01 -22.55
N ASP A 26 -43.83 -31.26 -22.91
CA ASP A 26 -43.72 -29.90 -23.43
C ASP A 26 -43.19 -28.95 -22.36
N HIS A 27 -43.74 -29.02 -21.14
CA HIS A 27 -43.23 -28.23 -20.01
C HIS A 27 -41.78 -28.58 -19.67
N LYS A 28 -41.41 -29.86 -19.68
CA LYS A 28 -40.02 -30.29 -19.48
C LYS A 28 -39.10 -29.73 -20.58
N GLU A 29 -39.52 -29.75 -21.84
CA GLU A 29 -38.73 -29.25 -22.96
C GLU A 29 -38.60 -27.72 -22.94
N ASN A 30 -39.69 -27.01 -22.66
CA ASN A 30 -39.68 -25.56 -22.45
C ASN A 30 -38.74 -25.17 -21.30
N GLY A 31 -38.77 -25.91 -20.19
CA GLY A 31 -37.83 -25.71 -19.09
C GLY A 31 -36.37 -25.96 -19.49
N ASN A 32 -36.10 -26.99 -20.30
CA ASN A 32 -34.76 -27.25 -20.82
C ASN A 32 -34.28 -26.14 -21.76
N ASN A 33 -35.17 -25.59 -22.59
CA ASN A 33 -34.87 -24.51 -23.53
C ASN A 33 -34.61 -23.18 -22.79
N ALA A 34 -35.45 -22.82 -21.83
CA ALA A 34 -35.22 -21.67 -20.94
C ALA A 34 -33.88 -21.82 -20.18
N TYR A 35 -33.56 -23.01 -19.67
CA TYR A 35 -32.29 -23.26 -19.00
C TYR A 35 -31.08 -23.03 -19.94
N LYS A 36 -31.14 -23.50 -21.19
CA LYS A 36 -30.09 -23.26 -22.20
C LYS A 36 -29.91 -21.77 -22.51
N LYS A 37 -31.01 -21.00 -22.51
CA LYS A 37 -31.01 -19.54 -22.66
C LYS A 37 -30.55 -18.79 -21.40
N LYS A 38 -30.29 -19.50 -20.29
CA LYS A 38 -29.97 -18.95 -18.96
C LYS A 38 -31.13 -18.16 -18.32
N GLU A 39 -32.34 -18.37 -18.79
CA GLU A 39 -33.59 -17.86 -18.23
C GLU A 39 -34.00 -18.77 -17.07
N TYR A 40 -33.22 -18.74 -15.97
CA TYR A 40 -33.36 -19.73 -14.90
C TYR A 40 -34.67 -19.65 -14.14
N LYS A 41 -35.30 -18.47 -14.06
CA LYS A 41 -36.62 -18.31 -13.42
C LYS A 41 -37.70 -19.03 -14.23
N ASP A 42 -37.75 -18.76 -15.52
CA ASP A 42 -38.72 -19.35 -16.45
C ASP A 42 -38.48 -20.87 -16.57
N ALA A 43 -37.22 -21.31 -16.53
CA ALA A 43 -36.89 -22.72 -16.45
C ALA A 43 -37.49 -23.38 -15.18
N ILE A 44 -37.38 -22.73 -14.02
CA ILE A 44 -37.95 -23.23 -12.76
C ILE A 44 -39.47 -23.32 -12.85
N GLU A 45 -40.12 -22.32 -13.45
CA GLU A 45 -41.56 -22.29 -13.65
C GLU A 45 -42.02 -23.45 -14.52
N HIS A 46 -41.44 -23.62 -15.71
CA HIS A 46 -41.78 -24.73 -16.60
C HIS A 46 -41.48 -26.11 -15.98
N TYR A 47 -40.39 -26.29 -15.25
CA TYR A 47 -40.17 -27.55 -14.54
C TYR A 47 -41.17 -27.78 -13.40
N THR A 48 -41.69 -26.71 -12.78
CA THR A 48 -42.73 -26.82 -11.75
C THR A 48 -44.04 -27.25 -12.38
N LEU A 49 -44.45 -26.62 -13.47
CA LEU A 49 -45.62 -27.03 -14.26
C LEU A 49 -45.50 -28.47 -14.78
N ALA A 50 -44.30 -28.90 -15.20
CA ALA A 50 -44.05 -30.29 -15.57
C ALA A 50 -44.27 -31.24 -14.37
N ILE A 51 -43.77 -30.90 -13.19
CA ILE A 51 -43.98 -31.72 -11.99
C ILE A 51 -45.48 -31.80 -11.64
N ASP A 52 -46.21 -30.69 -11.72
CA ASP A 52 -47.64 -30.63 -11.42
C ASP A 52 -48.43 -31.49 -12.42
N ALA A 53 -48.15 -31.34 -13.73
CA ALA A 53 -48.74 -32.18 -14.78
C ALA A 53 -48.46 -33.67 -14.58
N ALA A 54 -47.24 -34.04 -14.14
CA ALA A 54 -46.89 -35.43 -13.86
C ALA A 54 -47.75 -36.06 -12.74
N THR A 55 -48.18 -35.25 -11.76
CA THR A 55 -49.05 -35.72 -10.67
C THR A 55 -50.52 -35.83 -11.06
N ALA A 56 -50.95 -35.09 -12.08
CA ALA A 56 -52.32 -35.10 -12.59
C ALA A 56 -52.57 -36.15 -13.68
N THR A 57 -51.53 -36.59 -14.40
CA THR A 57 -51.65 -37.49 -15.56
C THR A 57 -51.96 -38.94 -15.17
N LYS A 58 -52.85 -39.61 -15.93
CA LYS A 58 -53.07 -41.07 -15.90
C LYS A 58 -52.89 -41.66 -17.31
N PRO A 59 -52.00 -42.66 -17.51
CA PRO A 59 -51.16 -43.33 -16.51
C PRO A 59 -50.06 -42.43 -15.95
N ALA A 60 -49.58 -42.77 -14.75
CA ALA A 60 -48.54 -42.00 -14.07
C ALA A 60 -47.25 -41.95 -14.89
N VAL A 61 -46.56 -40.81 -14.84
CA VAL A 61 -45.26 -40.62 -15.49
C VAL A 61 -44.22 -41.55 -14.86
N GLU A 62 -43.33 -42.10 -15.70
CA GLU A 62 -42.24 -42.96 -15.25
C GLU A 62 -41.39 -42.29 -14.16
N PRO A 63 -41.06 -42.98 -13.03
CA PRO A 63 -40.35 -42.37 -11.92
C PRO A 63 -38.99 -41.76 -12.31
N SER A 64 -38.30 -42.38 -13.28
CA SER A 64 -37.03 -41.87 -13.83
C SER A 64 -37.19 -40.54 -14.59
N GLN A 65 -38.32 -40.32 -15.27
CA GLN A 65 -38.62 -39.07 -15.97
C GLN A 65 -38.96 -37.96 -14.97
N LEU A 66 -39.72 -38.28 -13.93
CA LEU A 66 -40.03 -37.34 -12.84
C LEU A 66 -38.75 -36.94 -12.09
N ALA A 67 -37.87 -37.90 -11.76
CA ALA A 67 -36.58 -37.65 -11.15
C ALA A 67 -35.69 -36.73 -12.01
N ALA A 68 -35.72 -36.88 -13.34
CA ALA A 68 -34.98 -36.02 -14.25
C ALA A 68 -35.44 -34.56 -14.21
N VAL A 69 -36.76 -34.31 -14.11
CA VAL A 69 -37.31 -32.95 -14.01
C VAL A 69 -36.97 -32.29 -12.68
N TYR A 70 -37.17 -32.99 -11.56
CA TYR A 70 -36.72 -32.49 -10.25
C TYR A 70 -35.23 -32.16 -10.25
N SER A 71 -34.40 -33.05 -10.78
CA SER A 71 -32.97 -32.77 -10.92
C SER A 71 -32.74 -31.51 -11.74
N ASN A 72 -33.34 -31.37 -12.93
CA ASN A 72 -33.20 -30.18 -13.79
C ASN A 72 -33.63 -28.89 -13.09
N ARG A 73 -34.73 -28.90 -12.34
CA ARG A 73 -35.15 -27.76 -11.50
C ARG A 73 -34.13 -27.43 -10.42
N ALA A 74 -33.51 -28.43 -9.78
CA ALA A 74 -32.42 -28.22 -8.83
C ALA A 74 -31.23 -27.50 -9.48
N ALA A 75 -30.88 -27.80 -10.74
CA ALA A 75 -29.80 -27.08 -11.44
C ALA A 75 -30.18 -25.62 -11.69
N ALA A 76 -31.40 -25.36 -12.15
CA ALA A 76 -31.87 -23.99 -12.37
C ALA A 76 -31.85 -23.17 -11.07
N ARG A 77 -32.34 -23.75 -9.96
CA ARG A 77 -32.29 -23.15 -8.62
C ARG A 77 -30.86 -22.90 -8.12
N THR A 78 -29.93 -23.82 -8.42
CA THR A 78 -28.50 -23.65 -8.08
C THR A 78 -27.89 -22.43 -8.80
N MET A 79 -28.26 -22.18 -10.06
CA MET A 79 -27.79 -21.01 -10.81
C MET A 79 -28.30 -19.69 -10.23
N LEU A 80 -29.42 -19.71 -9.51
CA LEU A 80 -29.98 -18.57 -8.77
C LEU A 80 -29.53 -18.53 -7.29
N LEU A 81 -28.55 -19.35 -6.89
CA LEU A 81 -28.05 -19.47 -5.50
C LEU A 81 -29.12 -19.92 -4.49
N MET A 82 -30.23 -20.51 -4.94
CA MET A 82 -31.31 -21.02 -4.11
C MET A 82 -30.99 -22.44 -3.63
N TYR A 83 -29.89 -22.58 -2.88
CA TYR A 83 -29.31 -23.88 -2.57
C TYR A 83 -30.22 -24.80 -1.74
N ASP A 84 -30.97 -24.27 -0.77
CA ASP A 84 -31.87 -25.08 0.07
C ASP A 84 -32.98 -25.73 -0.77
N LYS A 85 -33.67 -24.92 -1.59
CA LYS A 85 -34.69 -25.42 -2.52
C LYS A 85 -34.13 -26.36 -3.59
N ALA A 86 -32.85 -26.19 -3.97
CA ALA A 86 -32.18 -27.10 -4.89
C ALA A 86 -31.87 -28.46 -4.22
N LEU A 87 -31.53 -28.47 -2.93
CA LEU A 87 -31.35 -29.71 -2.16
C LEU A 87 -32.67 -30.45 -1.94
N GLU A 88 -33.76 -29.73 -1.68
CA GLU A 88 -35.12 -30.29 -1.64
C GLU A 88 -35.46 -31.02 -2.96
N ASP A 89 -35.24 -30.36 -4.10
CA ASP A 89 -35.44 -30.97 -5.42
C ASP A 89 -34.54 -32.20 -5.65
N CYS A 90 -33.29 -32.17 -5.19
CA CYS A 90 -32.43 -33.35 -5.29
C CYS A 90 -32.95 -34.52 -4.45
N ASN A 91 -33.47 -34.24 -3.25
CA ASN A 91 -34.07 -35.27 -2.39
C ASN A 91 -35.36 -35.84 -3.02
N ALA A 92 -36.21 -34.98 -3.58
CA ALA A 92 -37.41 -35.41 -4.30
C ALA A 92 -37.06 -36.27 -5.53
N ALA A 93 -36.02 -35.91 -6.28
CA ALA A 93 -35.54 -36.73 -7.39
C ALA A 93 -35.05 -38.11 -6.94
N ILE A 94 -34.31 -38.19 -5.82
CA ILE A 94 -33.84 -39.46 -5.23
C ILE A 94 -35.01 -40.29 -4.70
N GLN A 95 -36.04 -39.65 -4.15
CA GLN A 95 -37.25 -40.33 -3.70
C GLN A 95 -38.07 -40.91 -4.86
N ALA A 96 -38.14 -40.20 -5.99
CA ALA A 96 -38.78 -40.67 -7.20
C ALA A 96 -38.00 -41.85 -7.83
N ASP A 97 -36.69 -41.72 -7.97
CA ASP A 97 -35.82 -42.79 -8.45
C ASP A 97 -34.49 -42.82 -7.69
N ALA A 98 -34.36 -43.76 -6.77
CA ALA A 98 -33.15 -43.92 -5.94
C ALA A 98 -31.90 -44.26 -6.77
N LYS A 99 -32.07 -44.91 -7.94
CA LYS A 99 -30.98 -45.29 -8.85
C LYS A 99 -30.53 -44.14 -9.74
N PHE A 100 -31.24 -43.01 -9.72
CA PHE A 100 -30.93 -41.86 -10.57
C PHE A 100 -29.66 -41.13 -10.11
N LEU A 101 -28.50 -41.63 -10.57
CA LEU A 101 -27.16 -41.12 -10.23
C LEU A 101 -27.03 -39.60 -10.33
N LYS A 102 -27.65 -39.00 -11.36
CA LYS A 102 -27.54 -37.55 -11.62
C LYS A 102 -28.10 -36.69 -10.48
N ALA A 103 -29.10 -37.18 -9.73
CA ALA A 103 -29.62 -36.47 -8.56
C ALA A 103 -28.66 -36.52 -7.38
N HIS A 104 -28.09 -37.70 -7.08
CA HIS A 104 -27.04 -37.86 -6.05
C HIS A 104 -25.80 -37.01 -6.37
N TRP A 105 -25.35 -37.03 -7.62
CA TRP A 105 -24.25 -36.22 -8.11
C TRP A 105 -24.52 -34.71 -7.94
N ARG A 106 -25.70 -34.24 -8.34
CA ARG A 106 -26.10 -32.83 -8.22
C ARG A 106 -26.20 -32.40 -6.75
N LYS A 107 -26.75 -33.25 -5.89
CA LYS A 107 -26.78 -33.05 -4.44
C LYS A 107 -25.36 -32.90 -3.87
N GLY A 108 -24.44 -33.78 -4.26
CA GLY A 108 -23.03 -33.71 -3.86
C GLY A 108 -22.37 -32.38 -4.26
N LYS A 109 -22.62 -31.91 -5.48
CA LYS A 109 -22.07 -30.65 -5.98
C LYS A 109 -22.59 -29.42 -5.24
N ILE A 110 -23.89 -29.38 -4.95
CA ILE A 110 -24.51 -28.30 -4.16
C ILE A 110 -23.96 -28.30 -2.74
N LEU A 111 -23.89 -29.47 -2.09
CA LEU A 111 -23.33 -29.62 -0.74
C LEU A 111 -21.86 -29.20 -0.67
N THR A 112 -21.08 -29.50 -1.72
CA THR A 112 -19.68 -29.06 -1.85
C THR A 112 -19.59 -27.53 -1.91
N THR A 113 -20.46 -26.89 -2.68
CA THR A 113 -20.50 -25.42 -2.80
C THR A 113 -20.88 -24.75 -1.47
N LEU A 114 -21.72 -25.41 -0.67
CA LEU A 114 -22.10 -24.97 0.68
C LEU A 114 -21.04 -25.28 1.75
N GLY A 115 -20.00 -26.06 1.44
CA GLY A 115 -18.99 -26.49 2.41
C GLY A 115 -19.41 -27.67 3.29
N ARG A 116 -20.55 -28.32 3.00
CA ARG A 116 -21.05 -29.51 3.72
C ARG A 116 -20.38 -30.77 3.19
N LEU A 117 -19.06 -30.85 3.33
CA LEU A 117 -18.22 -31.80 2.60
C LEU A 117 -18.50 -33.27 2.95
N ASP A 118 -18.74 -33.59 4.22
CA ASP A 118 -19.09 -34.96 4.64
C ASP A 118 -20.41 -35.44 4.03
N GLU A 119 -21.39 -34.54 3.92
CA GLU A 119 -22.66 -34.85 3.26
C GLU A 119 -22.49 -34.97 1.75
N ALA A 120 -21.61 -34.17 1.14
CA ALA A 120 -21.28 -34.28 -0.28
C ALA A 120 -20.65 -35.65 -0.60
N VAL A 121 -19.65 -36.08 0.17
CA VAL A 121 -19.01 -37.40 0.02
C VAL A 121 -20.03 -38.52 0.17
N ARG A 122 -20.96 -38.41 1.14
CA ARG A 122 -22.06 -39.37 1.31
C ARG A 122 -22.99 -39.39 0.10
N ALA A 123 -23.40 -38.23 -0.42
CA ALA A 123 -24.25 -38.14 -1.61
C ALA A 123 -23.60 -38.81 -2.83
N TYR A 124 -22.33 -38.51 -3.12
CA TYR A 124 -21.62 -39.19 -4.21
C TYR A 124 -21.51 -40.71 -3.98
N SER A 125 -21.25 -41.12 -2.73
CA SER A 125 -21.15 -42.55 -2.40
C SER A 125 -22.47 -43.29 -2.63
N MET A 126 -23.61 -42.69 -2.27
CA MET A 126 -24.93 -43.27 -2.49
C MET A 126 -25.24 -43.42 -3.98
N GLY A 127 -24.87 -42.43 -4.81
CA GLY A 127 -25.00 -42.56 -6.26
C GLY A 127 -24.14 -43.69 -6.84
N LEU A 128 -22.88 -43.79 -6.40
CA LEU A 128 -21.92 -44.81 -6.84
C LEU A 128 -22.29 -46.24 -6.42
N VAL A 129 -23.21 -46.44 -5.46
CA VAL A 129 -23.76 -47.78 -5.18
C VAL A 129 -24.51 -48.33 -6.40
N HIS A 130 -25.13 -47.46 -7.19
CA HIS A 130 -25.93 -47.84 -8.36
C HIS A 130 -25.13 -47.83 -9.67
N ASP A 131 -24.09 -46.99 -9.74
CA ASP A 131 -23.13 -46.98 -10.86
C ASP A 131 -21.69 -46.82 -10.33
N PRO A 132 -21.02 -47.93 -9.95
CA PRO A 132 -19.70 -47.87 -9.31
C PRO A 132 -18.58 -47.31 -10.17
N ASN A 133 -18.75 -47.32 -11.50
CA ASN A 133 -17.71 -46.96 -12.46
C ASN A 133 -17.91 -45.57 -13.07
N ASP A 134 -18.88 -44.78 -12.59
CA ASP A 134 -19.05 -43.41 -13.06
C ASP A 134 -17.83 -42.54 -12.71
N SER A 135 -17.00 -42.31 -13.73
CA SER A 135 -15.75 -41.57 -13.62
C SER A 135 -15.93 -40.15 -13.07
N LYS A 136 -17.08 -39.50 -13.33
CA LYS A 136 -17.36 -38.13 -12.88
C LYS A 136 -17.62 -38.10 -11.37
N ALA A 137 -18.52 -38.95 -10.87
CA ALA A 137 -18.83 -39.05 -9.45
C ALA A 137 -17.64 -39.55 -8.62
N LEU A 138 -16.84 -40.49 -9.13
CA LEU A 138 -15.60 -40.92 -8.48
C LEU A 138 -14.60 -39.77 -8.34
N LYS A 139 -14.37 -39.02 -9.43
CA LYS A 139 -13.46 -37.87 -9.43
C LYS A 139 -13.94 -36.78 -8.48
N GLU A 140 -15.21 -36.39 -8.56
CA GLU A 140 -15.75 -35.32 -7.69
C GLU A 140 -15.73 -35.72 -6.21
N LYS A 141 -16.05 -36.98 -5.87
CA LYS A 141 -15.91 -37.48 -4.51
C LYS A 141 -14.48 -37.36 -3.98
N GLU A 142 -13.49 -37.68 -4.81
CA GLU A 142 -12.07 -37.56 -4.46
C GLU A 142 -11.63 -36.10 -4.36
N ASP A 143 -12.10 -35.24 -5.25
CA ASP A 143 -11.84 -33.80 -5.20
C ASP A 143 -12.40 -33.15 -3.91
N VAL A 144 -13.59 -33.57 -3.45
CA VAL A 144 -14.14 -33.12 -2.16
C VAL A 144 -13.27 -33.54 -0.98
N LYS A 145 -12.71 -34.75 -0.97
CA LYS A 145 -11.79 -35.20 0.09
C LYS A 145 -10.52 -34.35 0.11
N LYS A 146 -9.95 -34.06 -1.07
CA LYS A 146 -8.79 -33.17 -1.18
C LYS A 146 -9.13 -31.74 -0.73
N LEU A 147 -10.34 -31.27 -1.01
CA LEU A 147 -10.84 -29.96 -0.55
C LEU A 147 -10.91 -29.91 0.99
N GLN A 148 -11.44 -30.96 1.62
CA GLN A 148 -11.47 -31.09 3.08
C GLN A 148 -10.06 -31.10 3.68
N GLN A 149 -9.13 -31.87 3.12
CA GLN A 149 -7.72 -31.89 3.56
C GLN A 149 -7.07 -30.50 3.49
N ARG A 150 -7.33 -29.73 2.42
CA ARG A 150 -6.81 -28.35 2.29
C ARG A 150 -7.43 -27.41 3.33
N TYR A 151 -8.72 -27.55 3.59
CA TYR A 151 -9.40 -26.77 4.61
C TYR A 151 -8.87 -27.07 6.02
N ASP A 152 -8.63 -28.34 6.35
CA ASP A 152 -8.06 -28.74 7.64
C ASP A 152 -6.60 -28.28 7.77
N LEU A 153 -5.79 -28.43 6.72
CA LEU A 153 -4.44 -27.91 6.67
C LEU A 153 -4.41 -26.38 6.86
N THR A 154 -5.38 -25.65 6.31
CA THR A 154 -5.51 -24.21 6.51
C THR A 154 -5.67 -23.88 8.00
N LYS A 155 -6.53 -24.60 8.72
CA LYS A 155 -6.73 -24.41 10.16
C LYS A 155 -5.44 -24.66 10.93
N GLU A 156 -4.80 -25.79 10.68
CA GLU A 156 -3.55 -26.17 11.34
C GLU A 156 -2.44 -25.14 11.12
N LEU A 157 -2.28 -24.66 9.88
CA LEU A 157 -1.30 -23.63 9.55
C LEU A 157 -1.61 -22.30 10.25
N LEU A 158 -2.89 -21.92 10.37
CA LEU A 158 -3.28 -20.70 11.08
C LEU A 158 -3.03 -20.80 12.57
N ASP A 159 -3.33 -21.93 13.20
CA ASP A 159 -3.08 -22.14 14.62
C ASP A 159 -1.57 -22.15 14.91
N LYS A 160 -0.74 -22.62 13.97
CA LYS A 160 0.73 -22.50 14.01
C LYS A 160 1.26 -21.11 13.56
N SER A 161 0.40 -20.21 13.11
CA SER A 161 0.78 -18.86 12.69
C SER A 161 0.60 -17.82 13.79
N THR A 162 -0.22 -18.12 14.80
CA THR A 162 -0.50 -17.26 15.94
C THR A 162 0.32 -17.71 17.17
N GLY A 163 0.48 -16.80 18.14
CA GLY A 163 1.21 -17.08 19.40
C GLY A 163 2.71 -16.72 19.38
N PRO A 164 3.45 -16.99 20.48
CA PRO A 164 4.83 -16.54 20.67
C PRO A 164 5.84 -17.07 19.63
N ASN A 165 5.55 -18.25 19.05
CA ASN A 165 6.36 -18.90 18.01
C ASN A 165 5.69 -18.82 16.62
N GLY A 166 4.70 -17.94 16.45
CA GLY A 166 3.93 -17.82 15.22
C GLY A 166 4.78 -17.46 14.01
N ASN A 167 4.62 -18.21 12.91
CA ASN A 167 5.39 -18.02 11.69
C ASN A 167 4.54 -17.41 10.56
N LYS A 168 4.92 -16.22 10.07
CA LYS A 168 4.27 -15.55 8.92
C LYS A 168 4.28 -16.41 7.65
N LYS A 169 5.23 -17.34 7.49
CA LYS A 169 5.24 -18.31 6.38
C LYS A 169 4.02 -19.23 6.44
N ASN A 170 3.63 -19.69 7.63
CA ASN A 170 2.44 -20.52 7.81
C ASN A 170 1.17 -19.74 7.48
N ALA A 171 1.08 -18.47 7.89
CA ALA A 171 -0.05 -17.60 7.53
C ALA A 171 -0.19 -17.43 6.00
N ARG A 172 0.94 -17.23 5.30
CA ARG A 172 0.95 -17.13 3.82
C ARG A 172 0.55 -18.44 3.15
N GLN A 173 1.04 -19.57 3.67
CA GLN A 173 0.64 -20.89 3.17
C GLN A 173 -0.85 -21.16 3.42
N ALA A 174 -1.37 -20.82 4.59
CA ALA A 174 -2.79 -20.93 4.91
C ALA A 174 -3.64 -20.08 3.95
N LEU A 175 -3.23 -18.84 3.67
CA LEU A 175 -3.91 -17.97 2.72
C LEU A 175 -3.96 -18.61 1.31
N MET A 176 -2.86 -19.20 0.85
CA MET A 176 -2.81 -19.87 -0.44
C MET A 176 -3.71 -21.13 -0.47
N GLN A 177 -3.75 -21.92 0.61
CA GLN A 177 -4.63 -23.10 0.68
C GLN A 177 -6.10 -22.71 0.68
N VAL A 178 -6.50 -21.70 1.47
CA VAL A 178 -7.90 -21.29 1.56
C VAL A 178 -8.40 -20.60 0.29
N GLU A 179 -7.53 -19.94 -0.47
CA GLU A 179 -7.89 -19.40 -1.79
C GLU A 179 -8.23 -20.52 -2.79
N VAL A 180 -7.52 -21.64 -2.76
CA VAL A 180 -7.87 -22.84 -3.55
C VAL A 180 -9.21 -23.42 -3.08
N VAL A 181 -9.45 -23.43 -1.76
CA VAL A 181 -10.74 -23.90 -1.21
C VAL A 181 -11.90 -23.03 -1.71
N LEU A 182 -11.75 -21.71 -1.62
CA LEU A 182 -12.78 -20.74 -2.01
C LEU A 182 -12.95 -20.63 -3.52
N ALA A 183 -11.95 -20.99 -4.33
CA ALA A 183 -12.13 -21.11 -5.78
C ALA A 183 -13.16 -22.19 -6.15
N GLN A 184 -13.28 -23.25 -5.34
CA GLN A 184 -14.25 -24.34 -5.55
C GLN A 184 -15.55 -24.12 -4.77
N ALA A 185 -15.48 -23.52 -3.59
CA ALA A 185 -16.63 -23.27 -2.71
C ALA A 185 -16.65 -21.78 -2.26
N PRO A 186 -16.96 -20.84 -3.17
CA PRO A 186 -16.79 -19.40 -2.91
C PRO A 186 -17.70 -18.84 -1.82
N ASN A 187 -18.81 -19.53 -1.52
CA ASN A 187 -19.82 -19.10 -0.55
C ASN A 187 -19.70 -19.80 0.81
N TRP A 188 -18.75 -20.72 0.97
CA TRP A 188 -18.51 -21.45 2.21
C TRP A 188 -18.07 -20.48 3.31
N TYR A 189 -18.96 -20.24 4.27
CA TYR A 189 -18.78 -19.25 5.32
C TYR A 189 -17.50 -19.46 6.13
N ASP A 190 -17.28 -20.68 6.62
CA ASP A 190 -16.14 -20.96 7.50
C ASP A 190 -14.81 -20.81 6.75
N ALA A 191 -14.76 -21.18 5.47
CA ALA A 191 -13.58 -20.94 4.64
C ALA A 191 -13.35 -19.43 4.41
N GLN A 192 -14.40 -18.62 4.24
CA GLN A 192 -14.27 -17.16 4.17
C GLN A 192 -13.77 -16.57 5.50
N LEU A 193 -14.19 -17.12 6.64
CA LEU A 193 -13.65 -16.74 7.95
C LEU A 193 -12.17 -17.12 8.10
N LEU A 194 -11.75 -18.28 7.60
CA LEU A 194 -10.33 -18.66 7.58
C LEU A 194 -9.53 -17.74 6.65
N GLN A 195 -10.06 -17.36 5.49
CA GLN A 195 -9.41 -16.37 4.60
C GLN A 195 -9.24 -15.02 5.30
N LEU A 196 -10.27 -14.57 6.01
CA LEU A 196 -10.21 -13.36 6.82
C LEU A 196 -9.08 -13.44 7.85
N ARG A 197 -9.05 -14.51 8.67
CA ARG A 197 -7.98 -14.75 9.66
C ARG A 197 -6.60 -14.82 9.01
N ALA A 198 -6.47 -15.50 7.87
CA ALA A 198 -5.22 -15.64 7.16
C ALA A 198 -4.69 -14.29 6.64
N LYS A 199 -5.55 -13.46 6.05
CA LYS A 199 -5.16 -12.10 5.61
C LYS A 199 -4.69 -11.24 6.78
N VAL A 200 -5.39 -11.30 7.92
CA VAL A 200 -4.98 -10.60 9.15
C VAL A 200 -3.63 -11.09 9.67
N ALA A 201 -3.41 -12.42 9.69
CA ALA A 201 -2.16 -13.01 10.16
C ALA A 201 -0.97 -12.73 9.23
N VAL A 202 -1.19 -12.68 7.91
CA VAL A 202 -0.17 -12.25 6.94
C VAL A 202 0.17 -10.77 7.15
N GLY A 203 -0.84 -9.94 7.37
CA GLY A 203 -0.68 -8.50 7.55
C GLY A 203 -0.31 -7.76 6.25
N GLY A 204 0.12 -6.51 6.42
CA GLY A 204 0.39 -5.58 5.32
C GLY A 204 -0.88 -4.87 4.81
N PRO A 205 -0.76 -3.64 4.30
CA PRO A 205 -1.89 -2.73 4.07
C PRO A 205 -2.97 -3.35 3.18
N ASN A 206 -2.58 -3.88 2.02
CA ASN A 206 -3.52 -4.49 1.07
C ASN A 206 -4.30 -5.68 1.67
N ASN A 207 -3.65 -6.55 2.44
CA ASN A 207 -4.34 -7.68 3.06
C ASN A 207 -5.29 -7.24 4.17
N ILE A 208 -4.89 -6.25 4.97
CA ILE A 208 -5.73 -5.71 6.05
C ILE A 208 -6.96 -5.00 5.47
N ASP A 209 -6.83 -4.26 4.39
CA ASP A 209 -7.95 -3.59 3.73
C ASP A 209 -8.91 -4.60 3.10
N GLN A 210 -8.39 -5.62 2.41
CA GLN A 210 -9.21 -6.71 1.86
C GLN A 210 -9.90 -7.52 2.97
N ALA A 211 -9.21 -7.79 4.07
CA ALA A 211 -9.78 -8.43 5.25
C ALA A 211 -10.91 -7.59 5.85
N TYR A 212 -10.70 -6.28 6.01
CA TYR A 212 -11.73 -5.39 6.51
C TYR A 212 -12.98 -5.35 5.60
N ALA A 213 -12.79 -5.27 4.29
CA ALA A 213 -13.88 -5.34 3.31
C ALA A 213 -14.65 -6.67 3.40
N LEU A 214 -13.94 -7.80 3.47
CA LEU A 214 -14.53 -9.13 3.64
C LEU A 214 -15.30 -9.23 4.96
N SER A 215 -14.75 -8.73 6.06
CA SER A 215 -15.45 -8.73 7.36
C SER A 215 -16.78 -7.97 7.30
N THR A 216 -16.83 -6.87 6.56
CA THR A 216 -18.04 -6.07 6.37
C THR A 216 -19.09 -6.84 5.57
N LYS A 217 -18.67 -7.53 4.49
CA LYS A 217 -19.54 -8.40 3.69
C LYS A 217 -20.14 -9.54 4.54
N LEU A 218 -19.31 -10.18 5.37
CA LEU A 218 -19.73 -11.28 6.24
C LEU A 218 -20.69 -10.81 7.35
N LEU A 219 -20.46 -9.64 7.94
CA LEU A 219 -21.36 -9.06 8.94
C LEU A 219 -22.74 -8.77 8.37
N ARG A 220 -22.82 -8.19 7.15
CA ARG A 220 -24.10 -7.92 6.48
C ARG A 220 -24.88 -9.20 6.21
N ARG A 221 -24.21 -10.25 5.71
CA ARG A 221 -24.86 -11.54 5.44
C ARG A 221 -25.44 -12.20 6.70
N ASN A 222 -24.81 -12.00 7.86
CA ASN A 222 -25.29 -12.55 9.12
C ASN A 222 -26.36 -11.69 9.81
N ALA A 223 -26.52 -10.42 9.42
CA ALA A 223 -27.53 -9.53 9.99
C ALA A 223 -28.96 -10.04 9.70
N ASP A 224 -29.15 -10.72 8.57
CA ASP A 224 -30.44 -11.24 8.10
C ASP A 224 -30.78 -12.63 8.70
N GLY A 225 -29.86 -13.24 9.46
CA GLY A 225 -29.93 -14.64 9.87
C GLY A 225 -29.50 -14.90 11.32
N GLY A 226 -30.03 -14.14 12.28
CA GLY A 226 -30.22 -14.49 13.70
C GLY A 226 -29.01 -14.88 14.58
N ASN A 227 -27.86 -15.22 14.01
CA ASN A 227 -26.67 -15.60 14.76
C ASN A 227 -25.82 -14.35 15.02
N ALA A 228 -25.61 -14.05 16.30
CA ALA A 228 -24.63 -13.09 16.76
C ALA A 228 -23.35 -13.22 15.94
N SER A 229 -22.79 -12.08 15.50
CA SER A 229 -21.54 -12.06 14.76
C SER A 229 -20.51 -12.90 15.52
N SER A 230 -20.05 -14.01 14.93
CA SER A 230 -19.12 -14.94 15.59
C SER A 230 -17.99 -14.15 16.23
N ALA A 231 -17.62 -14.47 17.48
CA ALA A 231 -16.52 -13.83 18.18
C ALA A 231 -15.26 -13.74 17.31
N THR A 232 -15.00 -14.76 16.50
CA THR A 232 -13.94 -14.83 15.49
C THR A 232 -14.02 -13.72 14.44
N LEU A 233 -15.21 -13.43 13.90
CA LEU A 233 -15.44 -12.39 12.90
C LEU A 233 -15.22 -11.00 13.51
N LEU A 234 -15.80 -10.75 14.69
CA LEU A 234 -15.63 -9.49 15.40
C LEU A 234 -14.17 -9.27 15.80
N TYR A 235 -13.46 -10.32 16.23
CA TYR A 235 -12.06 -10.25 16.61
C TYR A 235 -11.16 -9.92 15.41
N ALA A 236 -11.37 -10.61 14.29
CA ALA A 236 -10.61 -10.32 13.07
C ALA A 236 -10.86 -8.89 12.57
N ARG A 237 -12.12 -8.42 12.61
CA ARG A 237 -12.45 -7.03 12.27
C ARG A 237 -11.81 -6.02 13.21
N ALA A 238 -11.86 -6.27 14.52
CA ALA A 238 -11.21 -5.42 15.52
C ALA A 238 -9.69 -5.34 15.29
N THR A 239 -9.07 -6.47 14.90
CA THR A 239 -7.65 -6.54 14.57
C THR A 239 -7.33 -5.71 13.31
N CYS A 240 -8.16 -5.76 12.27
CA CYS A 240 -8.01 -4.89 11.10
C CYS A 240 -8.08 -3.41 11.48
N LEU A 241 -9.10 -3.01 12.24
CA LEU A 241 -9.28 -1.64 12.70
C LEU A 241 -8.09 -1.16 13.53
N PHE A 242 -7.59 -2.02 14.42
CA PHE A 242 -6.38 -1.73 15.20
C PHE A 242 -5.17 -1.47 14.30
N TYR A 243 -4.93 -2.30 13.28
CA TYR A 243 -3.82 -2.13 12.33
C TYR A 243 -3.99 -0.94 11.38
N GLN A 244 -5.24 -0.53 11.09
CA GLN A 244 -5.55 0.71 10.38
C GLN A 244 -5.41 1.96 11.28
N GLY A 245 -5.13 1.79 12.57
CA GLY A 245 -4.99 2.86 13.55
C GLY A 245 -6.31 3.37 14.14
N GLN A 246 -7.44 2.70 13.87
CA GLN A 246 -8.76 2.99 14.41
C GLN A 246 -8.97 2.24 15.74
N GLN A 247 -8.14 2.59 16.74
CA GLN A 247 -8.06 1.86 18.02
C GLN A 247 -9.37 1.94 18.83
N ASP A 248 -10.08 3.06 18.79
CA ASP A 248 -11.33 3.23 19.54
C ASP A 248 -12.46 2.35 18.98
N ASP A 249 -12.53 2.20 17.65
CA ASP A 249 -13.51 1.32 17.01
C ASP A 249 -13.16 -0.15 17.19
N ALA A 250 -11.87 -0.50 17.15
CA ALA A 250 -11.40 -1.83 17.54
C ALA A 250 -11.85 -2.19 18.97
N MET A 251 -11.70 -1.25 19.91
CA MET A 251 -12.11 -1.43 21.31
C MET A 251 -13.62 -1.65 21.48
N LYS A 252 -14.47 -1.05 20.62
CA LYS A 252 -15.93 -1.29 20.66
C LYS A 252 -16.25 -2.76 20.36
N HIS A 253 -15.68 -3.31 19.30
CA HIS A 253 -15.89 -4.71 18.93
C HIS A 253 -15.28 -5.68 19.95
N LEU A 254 -14.12 -5.37 20.52
CA LEU A 254 -13.51 -6.21 21.56
C LEU A 254 -14.34 -6.25 22.84
N LYS A 255 -14.92 -5.10 23.24
CA LYS A 255 -15.87 -5.06 24.37
C LYS A 255 -17.13 -5.87 24.07
N GLN A 256 -17.63 -5.82 22.84
CA GLN A 256 -18.78 -6.63 22.43
C GLN A 256 -18.49 -8.14 22.55
N ILE A 257 -17.29 -8.59 22.18
CA ILE A 257 -16.86 -9.98 22.36
C ILE A 257 -16.83 -10.33 23.86
N LEU A 258 -16.12 -9.54 24.66
CA LEU A 258 -15.93 -9.79 26.09
C LEU A 258 -17.23 -9.69 26.91
N ALA A 259 -18.25 -8.99 26.40
CA ALA A 259 -19.57 -8.96 27.02
C ALA A 259 -20.32 -10.30 26.84
N GLY A 260 -20.09 -11.00 25.71
CA GLY A 260 -20.69 -12.32 25.44
C GLY A 260 -19.82 -13.49 25.92
N ASP A 261 -18.49 -13.33 25.92
CA ASP A 261 -17.50 -14.31 26.34
C ASP A 261 -16.38 -13.62 27.15
N PRO A 262 -16.56 -13.45 28.47
CA PRO A 262 -15.58 -12.80 29.33
C PRO A 262 -14.22 -13.50 29.39
N ASP A 263 -14.17 -14.80 29.11
CA ASP A 263 -12.97 -15.64 29.15
C ASP A 263 -12.21 -15.67 27.81
N ASN A 264 -12.63 -14.87 26.83
CA ASN A 264 -11.99 -14.79 25.53
C ASN A 264 -10.55 -14.24 25.63
N LYS A 265 -9.58 -15.15 25.70
CA LYS A 265 -8.15 -14.82 25.88
C LYS A 265 -7.59 -13.93 24.77
N GLU A 266 -8.00 -14.15 23.52
CA GLU A 266 -7.53 -13.38 22.37
C GLU A 266 -8.01 -11.92 22.43
N ALA A 267 -9.32 -11.73 22.64
CA ALA A 267 -9.89 -10.39 22.76
C ALA A 267 -9.33 -9.64 23.98
N PHE A 268 -9.19 -10.32 25.12
CA PHE A 268 -8.59 -9.74 26.32
C PHE A 268 -7.13 -9.30 26.11
N ALA A 269 -6.32 -10.14 25.46
CA ALA A 269 -4.93 -9.81 25.15
C ALA A 269 -4.82 -8.58 24.25
N LEU A 270 -5.65 -8.48 23.21
CA LEU A 270 -5.66 -7.33 22.31
C LEU A 270 -6.15 -6.05 23.02
N VAL A 271 -7.15 -6.14 23.88
CA VAL A 271 -7.57 -4.99 24.74
C VAL A 271 -6.43 -4.51 25.62
N LYS A 272 -5.73 -5.43 26.28
CA LYS A 272 -4.57 -5.11 27.14
C LYS A 272 -3.48 -4.41 26.33
N LEU A 273 -3.17 -4.91 25.15
CA LEU A 273 -2.18 -4.34 24.24
C LEU A 273 -2.57 -2.91 23.80
N ILE A 274 -3.81 -2.70 23.34
CA ILE A 274 -4.30 -1.37 22.92
C ILE A 274 -4.18 -0.38 24.08
N ARG A 275 -4.61 -0.76 25.29
CA ARG A 275 -4.50 0.09 26.48
C ARG A 275 -3.05 0.41 26.84
N GLN A 276 -2.17 -0.58 26.78
CA GLN A 276 -0.75 -0.41 27.08
C GLN A 276 -0.10 0.58 26.10
N LEU A 277 -0.33 0.41 24.79
CA LEU A 277 0.19 1.29 23.75
C LEU A 277 -0.32 2.72 23.89
N LYS A 278 -1.62 2.88 24.18
CA LYS A 278 -2.22 4.19 24.42
C LYS A 278 -1.56 4.89 25.61
N LYS A 279 -1.41 4.18 26.73
CA LYS A 279 -0.75 4.71 27.95
C LYS A 279 0.71 5.09 27.68
N GLN A 280 1.48 4.24 27.00
CA GLN A 280 2.88 4.53 26.66
C GLN A 280 3.00 5.78 25.77
N LYS A 281 2.14 5.89 24.75
CA LYS A 281 2.11 7.06 23.87
C LYS A 281 1.73 8.33 24.64
N GLU A 282 0.68 8.29 25.46
CA GLU A 282 0.24 9.44 26.26
C GLU A 282 1.34 9.93 27.21
N ALA A 283 2.01 9.01 27.91
CA ALA A 283 3.12 9.35 28.79
C ALA A 283 4.32 9.95 28.02
N ALA A 284 4.55 9.51 26.77
CA ALA A 284 5.58 10.09 25.91
C ALA A 284 5.19 11.50 25.41
N ASP A 285 3.93 11.68 25.00
CA ASP A 285 3.35 12.97 24.62
C ASP A 285 3.43 13.99 25.79
N GLU A 286 3.17 13.57 27.02
CA GLU A 286 3.30 14.38 28.23
C GLU A 286 4.75 14.79 28.50
N ALA A 287 5.69 13.85 28.42
CA ALA A 287 7.12 14.16 28.59
C ALA A 287 7.62 15.16 27.54
N TYR A 288 7.17 15.02 26.28
CA TYR A 288 7.49 15.97 25.21
C TYR A 288 6.94 17.37 25.50
N LYS A 289 5.68 17.47 25.95
CA LYS A 289 5.07 18.76 26.35
C LYS A 289 5.78 19.41 27.53
N ALA A 290 6.27 18.60 28.47
CA ALA A 290 7.09 19.04 29.60
C ALA A 290 8.53 19.43 29.20
N ARG A 291 8.88 19.35 27.91
CA ARG A 291 10.25 19.57 27.37
C ARG A 291 11.32 18.62 27.93
N ASN A 292 10.90 17.50 28.52
CA ASN A 292 11.80 16.43 28.93
C ASN A 292 11.94 15.45 27.76
N TYR A 293 12.75 15.83 26.78
CA TYR A 293 12.84 15.13 25.50
C TYR A 293 13.55 13.79 25.61
N GLU A 294 14.54 13.65 26.50
CA GLU A 294 15.22 12.39 26.78
C GLU A 294 14.23 11.35 27.31
N SER A 295 13.42 11.72 28.30
CA SER A 295 12.39 10.81 28.82
C SER A 295 11.27 10.55 27.80
N ALA A 296 10.97 11.50 26.91
CA ALA A 296 10.04 11.27 25.82
C ALA A 296 10.59 10.23 24.82
N VAL A 297 11.88 10.30 24.47
CA VAL A 297 12.55 9.31 23.59
C VAL A 297 12.47 7.90 24.19
N GLU A 298 12.77 7.73 25.47
CA GLU A 298 12.68 6.43 26.15
C GLU A 298 11.25 5.87 26.10
N LYS A 299 10.25 6.68 26.42
CA LYS A 299 8.85 6.25 26.42
C LYS A 299 8.34 5.92 25.01
N TYR A 300 8.72 6.71 24.01
CA TYR A 300 8.43 6.39 22.61
C TYR A 300 9.11 5.11 22.15
N THR A 301 10.35 4.86 22.58
CA THR A 301 11.07 3.62 22.29
C THR A 301 10.35 2.41 22.85
N SER A 302 9.92 2.49 24.12
CA SER A 302 9.10 1.44 24.75
C SER A 302 7.78 1.20 24.00
N ALA A 303 7.12 2.27 23.52
CA ALA A 303 5.91 2.15 22.72
C ALA A 303 6.16 1.47 21.36
N ILE A 304 7.27 1.80 20.69
CA ILE A 304 7.68 1.19 19.41
C ILE A 304 7.97 -0.30 19.58
N GLU A 305 8.70 -0.69 20.63
CA GLU A 305 9.02 -2.09 20.93
C GLU A 305 7.77 -2.92 21.28
N THR A 306 6.79 -2.30 21.95
CA THR A 306 5.53 -2.96 22.31
C THR A 306 4.57 -3.07 21.11
N CYS A 307 4.71 -2.19 20.12
CA CYS A 307 3.77 -2.10 19.01
C CYS A 307 3.99 -3.25 18.01
N PRO A 308 2.95 -4.02 17.65
CA PRO A 308 3.09 -5.07 16.64
C PRO A 308 3.55 -4.49 15.31
N SER A 309 4.48 -5.18 14.64
CA SER A 309 5.00 -4.78 13.33
C SER A 309 3.89 -4.59 12.28
N ALA A 310 2.74 -5.25 12.46
CA ALA A 310 1.59 -5.16 11.56
C ALA A 310 0.77 -3.87 11.74
N ASN A 311 0.92 -3.17 12.86
CA ASN A 311 0.31 -1.84 13.07
C ASN A 311 1.20 -0.74 12.49
N GLU A 312 1.41 -0.83 11.19
CA GLU A 312 2.28 0.06 10.41
C GLU A 312 1.87 1.53 10.55
N SER A 313 0.56 1.83 10.48
CA SER A 313 0.03 3.18 10.65
C SER A 313 0.41 3.81 12.00
N PHE A 314 0.28 3.06 13.11
CA PHE A 314 0.64 3.56 14.43
C PHE A 314 2.16 3.65 14.60
N LEU A 315 2.92 2.66 14.11
CA LEU A 315 4.39 2.69 14.14
C LEU A 315 4.99 3.90 13.42
N SER A 316 4.49 4.23 12.23
CA SER A 316 4.94 5.39 11.47
C SER A 316 4.77 6.70 12.27
N LYS A 317 3.64 6.83 12.99
CA LYS A 317 3.37 7.98 13.88
C LYS A 317 4.30 8.01 15.09
N LEU A 318 4.58 6.85 15.72
CA LEU A 318 5.50 6.78 16.86
C LEU A 318 6.92 7.17 16.47
N HIS A 319 7.44 6.66 15.35
CA HIS A 319 8.75 7.05 14.81
C HIS A 319 8.80 8.56 14.52
N PHE A 320 7.79 9.10 13.85
CA PHE A 320 7.73 10.55 13.59
C PHE A 320 7.73 11.40 14.88
N ASN A 321 7.00 10.97 15.91
CA ASN A 321 6.97 11.68 17.17
C ASN A 321 8.31 11.57 17.93
N ARG A 322 8.97 10.40 17.90
CA ARG A 322 10.32 10.23 18.48
C ARG A 322 11.36 11.06 17.72
N ALA A 323 11.25 11.14 16.39
CA ALA A 323 12.06 12.05 15.58
C ALA A 323 11.90 13.52 16.01
N ALA A 324 10.70 13.92 16.44
CA ALA A 324 10.48 15.26 16.98
C ALA A 324 11.27 15.51 18.26
N CYS A 325 11.37 14.50 19.13
CA CYS A 325 12.17 14.56 20.35
C CYS A 325 13.67 14.68 20.01
N HIS A 326 14.18 13.84 19.09
CA HIS A 326 15.58 13.91 18.64
C HIS A 326 15.92 15.25 17.98
N ASN A 327 14.99 15.82 17.21
CA ASN A 327 15.17 17.14 16.61
C ASN A 327 15.29 18.24 17.69
N ALA A 328 14.46 18.20 18.74
CA ALA A 328 14.55 19.12 19.87
C ALA A 328 15.87 18.99 20.64
N LEU A 329 16.44 17.77 20.71
CA LEU A 329 17.75 17.47 21.29
C LEU A 329 18.94 17.81 20.37
N ARG A 330 18.70 18.35 19.18
CA ARG A 330 19.73 18.57 18.12
C ARG A 330 20.47 17.30 17.71
N ASN A 331 19.90 16.12 17.98
CA ASN A 331 20.42 14.85 17.51
C ASN A 331 19.85 14.55 16.11
N HIS A 332 20.45 15.19 15.11
CA HIS A 332 19.95 15.15 13.74
C HIS A 332 20.09 13.77 13.07
N LYS A 333 21.10 12.97 13.45
CA LYS A 333 21.30 11.62 12.90
C LYS A 333 20.15 10.69 13.28
N ASP A 334 19.79 10.65 14.55
CA ASP A 334 18.68 9.80 15.02
C ASP A 334 17.34 10.32 14.52
N CYS A 335 17.16 11.64 14.41
CA CYS A 335 15.98 12.22 13.77
C CYS A 335 15.82 11.74 12.32
N VAL A 336 16.90 11.70 11.54
CA VAL A 336 16.86 11.20 10.14
C VAL A 336 16.55 9.70 10.11
N ALA A 337 17.11 8.92 11.03
CA ALA A 337 16.84 7.49 11.14
C ALA A 337 15.35 7.22 11.41
N ASP A 338 14.75 7.92 12.38
CA ASP A 338 13.33 7.76 12.71
C ASP A 338 12.40 8.26 11.60
N CYS A 339 12.70 9.42 10.98
CA CYS A 339 11.92 9.87 9.83
C CYS A 339 12.00 8.86 8.67
N THR A 340 13.16 8.24 8.45
CA THR A 340 13.33 7.21 7.41
C THR A 340 12.52 5.97 7.74
N ALA A 341 12.49 5.53 9.00
CA ALA A 341 11.64 4.43 9.44
C ALA A 341 10.15 4.75 9.23
N ALA A 342 9.72 5.98 9.56
CA ALA A 342 8.34 6.43 9.34
C ALA A 342 7.97 6.45 7.84
N LEU A 343 8.86 6.95 6.98
CA LEU A 343 8.66 7.09 5.53
C LEU A 343 8.74 5.77 4.77
N LYS A 344 9.45 4.77 5.30
CA LYS A 344 9.42 3.40 4.76
C LYS A 344 8.02 2.79 4.85
N ILE A 345 7.27 3.17 5.88
CA ILE A 345 5.90 2.69 6.12
C ILE A 345 4.88 3.57 5.41
N ASN A 346 4.99 4.90 5.56
CA ASN A 346 4.12 5.87 4.93
C ASN A 346 4.96 6.84 4.08
N PRO A 347 5.19 6.53 2.79
CA PRO A 347 6.03 7.34 1.91
C PRO A 347 5.50 8.76 1.66
N GLU A 348 4.20 8.98 1.88
CA GLU A 348 3.50 10.25 1.66
C GLU A 348 3.35 11.06 2.96
N TYR A 349 4.07 10.69 4.02
CA TYR A 349 4.02 11.42 5.28
C TYR A 349 4.77 12.76 5.17
N THR A 350 4.11 13.79 4.64
CA THR A 350 4.69 15.13 4.35
C THR A 350 5.44 15.71 5.55
N LYS A 351 4.89 15.63 6.76
CA LYS A 351 5.56 16.14 7.96
C LYS A 351 6.89 15.43 8.25
N ALA A 352 6.98 14.13 7.98
CA ALA A 352 8.21 13.35 8.14
C ALA A 352 9.24 13.68 7.05
N LEU A 353 8.80 13.89 5.79
CA LEU A 353 9.66 14.37 4.70
C LEU A 353 10.31 15.71 5.07
N LEU A 354 9.50 16.69 5.48
CA LEU A 354 9.99 18.03 5.85
C LEU A 354 10.98 17.97 7.02
N ARG A 355 10.70 17.17 8.05
CA ARG A 355 11.58 17.03 9.22
C ARG A 355 12.90 16.34 8.85
N ARG A 356 12.86 15.33 7.98
CA ARG A 356 14.06 14.63 7.49
C ARG A 356 14.91 15.58 6.64
N ALA A 357 14.29 16.31 5.72
CA ALA A 357 14.96 17.31 4.89
C ALA A 357 15.68 18.36 5.74
N ALA A 358 14.98 18.97 6.70
CA ALA A 358 15.56 19.95 7.62
C ALA A 358 16.73 19.38 8.43
N SER A 359 16.60 18.15 8.93
CA SER A 359 17.68 17.51 9.72
C SER A 359 18.89 17.15 8.87
N ASN A 360 18.70 16.70 7.63
CA ASN A 360 19.77 16.46 6.67
C ASN A 360 20.55 17.74 6.33
N LEU A 361 19.87 18.88 6.15
CA LEU A 361 20.55 20.17 5.93
C LEU A 361 21.40 20.60 7.14
N LEU A 362 20.98 20.24 8.36
CA LEU A 362 21.73 20.53 9.58
C LEU A 362 22.91 19.58 9.80
N ILE A 363 22.83 18.33 9.34
CA ILE A 363 23.99 17.42 9.28
C ILE A 363 25.01 17.98 8.27
N GLY A 364 24.52 18.46 7.13
CA GLY A 364 25.35 18.98 6.05
C GLY A 364 26.09 17.86 5.30
N GLY A 365 26.77 18.25 4.23
CA GLY A 365 27.37 17.30 3.28
C GLY A 365 26.56 17.19 2.00
N LYS A 366 27.25 16.89 0.89
CA LYS A 366 26.62 16.76 -0.42
C LYS A 366 25.49 15.71 -0.44
N PRO A 367 25.69 14.46 0.05
CA PRO A 367 24.63 13.45 -0.04
C PRO A 367 23.42 13.78 0.84
N GLU A 368 23.61 14.37 2.00
CA GLU A 368 22.52 14.80 2.89
C GLU A 368 21.73 15.95 2.26
N CYS A 369 22.39 16.94 1.67
CA CYS A 369 21.71 18.05 0.99
C CYS A 369 20.92 17.56 -0.23
N GLU A 370 21.48 16.64 -1.03
CA GLU A 370 20.76 16.00 -2.14
C GLU A 370 19.53 15.22 -1.65
N GLN A 371 19.64 14.52 -0.52
CA GLN A 371 18.48 13.84 0.08
C GLN A 371 17.42 14.83 0.56
N ALA A 372 17.82 15.96 1.15
CA ALA A 372 16.89 17.00 1.57
C ALA A 372 16.13 17.61 0.37
N ILE A 373 16.81 17.83 -0.76
CA ILE A 373 16.19 18.30 -2.00
C ILE A 373 15.11 17.33 -2.46
N ARG A 374 15.42 16.02 -2.54
CA ARG A 374 14.46 14.97 -2.92
C ARG A 374 13.24 14.95 -2.01
N ASP A 375 13.46 15.11 -0.70
CA ASP A 375 12.38 15.12 0.29
C ASP A 375 11.47 16.35 0.16
N TYR A 376 12.04 17.54 -0.08
CA TYR A 376 11.27 18.75 -0.30
C TYR A 376 10.49 18.72 -1.63
N GLU A 377 11.10 18.22 -2.71
CA GLU A 377 10.42 18.05 -4.00
C GLU A 377 9.22 17.11 -3.85
N LYS A 378 9.43 15.95 -3.22
CA LYS A 378 8.32 15.03 -2.93
C LYS A 378 7.25 15.63 -2.01
N ALA A 379 7.64 16.42 -1.01
CA ALA A 379 6.69 17.09 -0.14
C ALA A 379 5.88 18.15 -0.90
N MET A 380 6.50 18.84 -1.87
CA MET A 380 5.86 19.84 -2.73
C MET A 380 4.77 19.20 -3.62
N ASP A 381 5.00 17.98 -4.11
CA ASP A 381 4.00 17.24 -4.91
C ASP A 381 2.78 16.79 -4.09
N LEU A 382 2.89 16.75 -2.75
CA LEU A 382 1.87 16.22 -1.84
C LEU A 382 1.06 17.30 -1.12
N VAL A 383 1.53 18.54 -1.08
CA VAL A 383 0.79 19.65 -0.45
C VAL A 383 -0.30 20.16 -1.38
N THR A 384 -1.40 20.60 -0.79
CA THR A 384 -2.57 21.07 -1.55
C THR A 384 -2.82 22.57 -1.39
N THR A 385 -2.05 23.25 -0.55
CA THR A 385 -2.25 24.67 -0.24
C THR A 385 -1.08 25.50 -0.76
N GLU A 386 -1.40 26.67 -1.33
CA GLU A 386 -0.38 27.58 -1.87
C GLU A 386 0.59 28.09 -0.79
N GLU A 387 0.12 28.22 0.46
CA GLU A 387 0.95 28.66 1.58
C GLU A 387 2.04 27.62 1.92
N GLU A 388 1.66 26.34 2.03
CA GLU A 388 2.60 25.25 2.27
C GLU A 388 3.58 25.10 1.09
N GLU A 389 3.07 25.20 -0.14
CA GLU A 389 3.91 25.14 -1.35
C GLU A 389 4.95 26.26 -1.35
N ARG A 390 4.56 27.50 -1.01
CA ARG A 390 5.48 28.64 -0.93
C ARG A 390 6.56 28.42 0.14
N ASP A 391 6.20 27.94 1.32
CA ASP A 391 7.16 27.63 2.40
C ASP A 391 8.16 26.53 1.98
N ILE A 392 7.67 25.46 1.36
CA ILE A 392 8.51 24.37 0.85
C ILE A 392 9.43 24.88 -0.27
N ARG A 393 8.93 25.72 -1.18
CA ARG A 393 9.73 26.30 -2.27
C ARG A 393 10.89 27.13 -1.74
N THR A 394 10.67 27.92 -0.70
CA THR A 394 11.75 28.69 -0.04
C THR A 394 12.80 27.76 0.58
N LYS A 395 12.38 26.70 1.27
CA LYS A 395 13.28 25.70 1.86
C LYS A 395 14.03 24.86 0.81
N LEU A 396 13.37 24.56 -0.31
CA LEU A 396 13.97 23.86 -1.43
C LEU A 396 15.08 24.71 -2.08
N ARG A 397 14.85 26.02 -2.23
CA ARG A 397 15.85 26.94 -2.75
C ARG A 397 17.09 27.00 -1.84
N SER A 398 16.90 27.10 -0.53
CA SER A 398 18.03 27.09 0.41
C SER A 398 18.78 25.75 0.40
N ALA A 399 18.06 24.62 0.31
CA ALA A 399 18.65 23.29 0.16
C ALA A 399 19.52 23.17 -1.11
N LYS A 400 19.03 23.69 -2.25
CA LYS A 400 19.77 23.71 -3.53
C LYS A 400 21.06 24.52 -3.43
N ILE A 401 21.01 25.69 -2.80
CA ILE A 401 22.21 26.51 -2.56
C ILE A 401 23.21 25.75 -1.67
N GLN A 402 22.75 25.11 -0.59
CA GLN A 402 23.62 24.38 0.32
C GLN A 402 24.25 23.14 -0.33
N ALA A 403 23.50 22.38 -1.14
CA ALA A 403 24.02 21.23 -1.89
C ALA A 403 25.12 21.63 -2.88
N LYS A 404 24.90 22.73 -3.63
CA LYS A 404 25.90 23.28 -4.55
C LYS A 404 27.17 23.67 -3.81
N ARG A 405 27.06 24.33 -2.65
CA ARG A 405 28.20 24.71 -1.81
C ARG A 405 28.94 23.50 -1.25
N ALA A 406 28.23 22.46 -0.83
CA ALA A 406 28.83 21.25 -0.28
C ALA A 406 29.63 20.43 -1.31
N GLY A 407 29.38 20.64 -2.62
CA GLY A 407 30.08 19.97 -3.71
C GLY A 407 31.17 20.78 -4.41
N LYS A 408 31.35 22.07 -4.06
CA LYS A 408 32.34 22.96 -4.66
C LYS A 408 33.44 23.33 -3.66
N THR A 409 34.65 23.52 -4.18
CA THR A 409 35.78 24.03 -3.40
C THR A 409 35.54 25.50 -3.11
N ASP A 410 35.30 25.84 -1.83
CA ASP A 410 35.04 27.22 -1.40
C ASP A 410 36.22 28.14 -1.82
N LEU A 411 35.93 29.22 -2.55
CA LEU A 411 36.94 30.16 -3.06
C LEU A 411 37.76 30.80 -1.92
N TYR A 412 37.15 31.00 -0.74
CA TYR A 412 37.86 31.48 0.43
C TYR A 412 38.86 30.44 0.95
N LYS A 413 38.49 29.15 0.94
CA LYS A 413 39.41 28.05 1.27
C LYS A 413 40.50 27.89 0.23
N MET A 414 40.22 28.14 -1.05
CA MET A 414 41.21 28.12 -2.13
C MET A 414 42.31 29.17 -1.90
N LEU A 415 41.95 30.37 -1.44
CA LEU A 415 42.91 31.41 -1.06
C LEU A 415 43.50 31.21 0.35
N GLY A 416 42.90 30.34 1.18
CA GLY A 416 43.32 30.12 2.57
C GLY A 416 42.97 31.30 3.49
N VAL A 417 41.86 31.98 3.23
CA VAL A 417 41.36 33.12 4.01
C VAL A 417 39.98 32.81 4.60
N ASN A 418 39.60 33.52 5.67
CA ASN A 418 38.25 33.41 6.23
C ASN A 418 37.23 34.20 5.39
N ARG A 419 35.94 33.93 5.59
CA ARG A 419 34.84 34.60 4.86
C ARG A 419 34.69 36.08 5.19
N ASP A 420 35.10 36.48 6.39
CA ASP A 420 35.17 37.86 6.85
C ASP A 420 36.48 38.56 6.44
N ALA A 421 37.32 37.92 5.63
CA ALA A 421 38.58 38.49 5.19
C ALA A 421 38.37 39.84 4.48
N THR A 422 39.23 40.78 4.83
CA THR A 422 39.30 42.11 4.21
C THR A 422 39.91 42.01 2.81
N ASP A 423 39.64 42.99 1.96
CA ASP A 423 40.17 43.04 0.59
C ASP A 423 41.71 42.96 0.56
N ASN A 424 42.37 43.53 1.58
CA ASN A 424 43.82 43.47 1.74
C ASN A 424 44.33 42.06 2.05
N GLU A 425 43.60 41.29 2.85
CA GLU A 425 43.92 39.90 3.19
C GLU A 425 43.74 38.99 1.97
N ILE A 426 42.67 39.17 1.21
CA ILE A 426 42.40 38.46 -0.06
C ILE A 426 43.54 38.73 -1.05
N LYS A 427 43.91 40.00 -1.28
CA LYS A 427 45.03 40.39 -2.17
C LYS A 427 46.37 39.84 -1.69
N LYS A 428 46.63 39.82 -0.38
CA LYS A 428 47.88 39.30 0.19
C LYS A 428 47.97 37.78 0.04
N ALA A 429 46.88 37.06 0.28
CA ALA A 429 46.80 35.62 0.14
C ALA A 429 46.99 35.18 -1.33
N TYR A 430 46.30 35.86 -2.25
CA TYR A 430 46.45 35.66 -3.69
C TYR A 430 47.91 35.81 -4.13
N ARG A 431 48.56 36.94 -3.81
CA ARG A 431 49.96 37.19 -4.17
C ARG A 431 50.90 36.08 -3.71
N LYS A 432 50.72 35.62 -2.47
CA LYS A 432 51.54 34.55 -1.88
C LYS A 432 51.39 33.23 -2.63
N LEU A 433 50.16 32.88 -3.02
CA LEU A 433 49.87 31.64 -3.76
C LEU A 433 50.28 31.74 -5.22
N ALA A 434 50.01 32.87 -5.87
CA ALA A 434 50.42 33.15 -7.25
C ALA A 434 51.94 33.06 -7.42
N LEU A 435 52.72 33.69 -6.52
CA LEU A 435 54.17 33.58 -6.50
C LEU A 435 54.67 32.16 -6.22
N LYS A 436 53.90 31.28 -5.57
CA LYS A 436 54.33 29.90 -5.29
C LYS A 436 54.04 28.97 -6.46
N LEU A 437 52.94 29.22 -7.17
CA LEU A 437 52.44 28.39 -8.26
C LEU A 437 52.96 28.86 -9.64
N HIS A 438 53.71 29.97 -9.70
CA HIS A 438 54.29 30.51 -10.93
C HIS A 438 55.22 29.49 -11.63
N PRO A 439 55.19 29.40 -12.98
CA PRO A 439 56.03 28.48 -13.77
C PRO A 439 57.53 28.57 -13.43
N ASP A 440 58.07 29.78 -13.28
CA ASP A 440 59.48 30.03 -12.91
C ASP A 440 59.93 29.36 -11.59
N ARG A 441 58.99 29.06 -10.70
CA ARG A 441 59.27 28.38 -9.43
C ARG A 441 59.02 26.87 -9.47
N GLN A 442 58.56 26.36 -10.61
CA GLN A 442 58.34 24.94 -10.88
C GLN A 442 59.34 24.37 -11.90
N THR A 443 60.48 25.05 -12.10
CA THR A 443 61.53 24.69 -13.06
C THR A 443 62.14 23.30 -12.83
N ASN A 444 62.19 22.84 -11.58
CA ASN A 444 62.71 21.52 -11.19
C ASN A 444 61.61 20.47 -10.94
N ALA A 445 60.34 20.82 -11.15
CA ALA A 445 59.20 19.94 -10.89
C ALA A 445 58.96 18.96 -12.05
N THR A 446 58.42 17.78 -11.74
CA THR A 446 57.99 16.82 -12.76
C THR A 446 56.84 17.37 -13.59
N GLU A 447 56.64 16.84 -14.80
CA GLU A 447 55.59 17.34 -15.70
C GLU A 447 54.19 17.28 -15.08
N LYS A 448 53.94 16.25 -14.28
CA LYS A 448 52.71 16.10 -13.50
C LYS A 448 52.56 17.18 -12.42
N GLU A 449 53.63 17.55 -11.74
CA GLU A 449 53.61 18.61 -10.71
C GLU A 449 53.43 20.00 -11.33
N LYS A 450 53.97 20.24 -12.53
CA LYS A 450 53.73 21.46 -13.30
C LYS A 450 52.27 21.59 -13.72
N GLU A 451 51.68 20.52 -14.25
CA GLU A 451 50.27 20.48 -14.63
C GLU A 451 49.35 20.70 -13.42
N GLU A 452 49.67 20.10 -12.27
CA GLU A 452 48.96 20.33 -11.00
C GLU A 452 49.12 21.77 -10.48
N ALA A 453 50.31 22.36 -10.60
CA ALA A 453 50.56 23.74 -10.21
C ALA A 453 49.79 24.74 -11.10
N GLU A 454 49.75 24.50 -12.40
CA GLU A 454 49.00 25.31 -13.37
C GLU A 454 47.49 25.19 -13.15
N ALA A 455 46.97 23.99 -12.88
CA ALA A 455 45.58 23.79 -12.51
C ALA A 455 45.21 24.54 -11.22
N LYS A 456 46.07 24.49 -10.19
CA LYS A 456 45.86 25.26 -8.94
C LYS A 456 45.98 26.76 -9.17
N PHE A 457 46.90 27.21 -10.01
CA PHE A 457 47.06 28.63 -10.34
C PHE A 457 45.80 29.20 -11.00
N ARG A 458 45.22 28.46 -11.95
CA ARG A 458 43.93 28.82 -12.57
C ARG A 458 42.81 28.97 -11.54
N GLN A 459 42.69 28.05 -10.59
CA GLN A 459 41.66 28.13 -9.54
C GLN A 459 41.90 29.29 -8.56
N VAL A 460 43.16 29.58 -8.22
CA VAL A 460 43.54 30.72 -7.36
C VAL A 460 43.25 32.06 -8.04
N ASN A 461 43.47 32.15 -9.36
CA ASN A 461 43.13 33.34 -10.15
C ASN A 461 41.62 33.58 -10.17
N LEU A 462 40.83 32.54 -10.45
CA LEU A 462 39.37 32.62 -10.40
C LEU A 462 38.87 33.06 -9.02
N ALA A 463 39.45 32.51 -7.95
CA ALA A 463 39.10 32.88 -6.58
C ALA A 463 39.38 34.36 -6.30
N HIS A 464 40.52 34.88 -6.75
CA HIS A 464 40.84 36.29 -6.58
C HIS A 464 39.93 37.20 -7.42
N GLU A 465 39.64 36.83 -8.67
CA GLU A 465 38.75 37.61 -9.54
C GLU A 465 37.37 37.83 -8.92
N ILE A 466 36.77 36.77 -8.40
CA ILE A 466 35.43 36.82 -7.81
C ILE A 466 35.45 37.49 -6.43
N LEU A 467 36.43 37.18 -5.58
CA LEU A 467 36.45 37.66 -4.19
C LEU A 467 37.02 39.08 -4.02
N SER A 468 37.76 39.59 -5.01
CA SER A 468 38.32 40.96 -4.96
C SER A 468 37.34 42.05 -5.43
N ASP A 469 36.28 41.66 -6.17
CA ASP A 469 35.19 42.55 -6.56
C ASP A 469 34.03 42.44 -5.54
N PRO A 470 33.62 43.54 -4.89
CA PRO A 470 32.56 43.51 -3.87
C PRO A 470 31.21 43.00 -4.38
N ALA A 471 30.83 43.29 -5.63
CA ALA A 471 29.57 42.86 -6.20
C ALA A 471 29.61 41.37 -6.55
N LYS A 472 30.68 40.90 -7.19
CA LYS A 472 30.85 39.46 -7.48
C LYS A 472 30.96 38.64 -6.19
N ARG A 473 31.66 39.15 -5.18
CA ARG A 473 31.76 38.54 -3.83
C ARG A 473 30.39 38.41 -3.17
N GLN A 474 29.58 39.46 -3.21
CA GLN A 474 28.22 39.42 -2.67
C GLN A 474 27.37 38.37 -3.40
N ARG A 475 27.39 38.34 -4.74
CA ARG A 475 26.64 37.35 -5.53
C ARG A 475 27.10 35.91 -5.25
N TYR A 476 28.40 35.71 -5.07
CA TYR A 476 28.98 34.42 -4.66
C TYR A 476 28.47 34.00 -3.28
N ASP A 477 28.46 34.95 -2.33
CA ASP A 477 27.95 34.73 -0.97
C ASP A 477 26.43 34.57 -0.89
N GLU A 478 25.70 35.04 -1.90
CA GLU A 478 24.27 34.75 -2.12
C GLU A 478 24.02 33.37 -2.77
N GLY A 479 25.06 32.75 -3.33
CA GLY A 479 25.00 31.40 -3.91
C GLY A 479 24.77 31.35 -5.42
N VAL A 480 25.14 32.42 -6.14
CA VAL A 480 25.28 32.41 -7.60
C VAL A 480 26.55 31.64 -7.99
N ASP A 481 26.48 30.88 -9.08
CA ASP A 481 27.60 30.08 -9.57
C ASP A 481 28.72 30.95 -10.14
N GLU A 482 29.98 30.55 -9.91
CA GLU A 482 31.19 31.26 -10.36
C GLU A 482 31.20 31.53 -11.88
N GLN A 483 30.60 30.63 -12.67
CA GLN A 483 30.51 30.74 -14.13
C GLN A 483 29.42 31.73 -14.59
N ASP A 484 28.42 31.95 -13.74
CA ASP A 484 27.26 32.79 -14.02
C ASP A 484 27.30 34.09 -13.19
N ILE A 485 28.44 34.35 -12.51
CA ILE A 485 28.63 35.46 -11.58
C ILE A 485 28.48 36.83 -12.25
N ASP A 486 28.69 36.86 -13.56
CA ASP A 486 28.61 38.06 -14.40
C ASP A 486 27.25 38.19 -15.13
N ASP A 487 26.41 37.14 -15.14
CA ASP A 487 25.08 37.19 -15.76
C ASP A 487 24.09 37.88 -14.80
N PRO A 488 23.51 39.06 -15.13
CA PRO A 488 22.56 39.77 -14.27
C PRO A 488 21.29 38.98 -13.96
N HIS A 489 20.93 37.99 -14.78
CA HIS A 489 19.74 37.16 -14.63
C HIS A 489 20.00 35.87 -13.83
N ALA A 490 21.26 35.56 -13.52
CA ALA A 490 21.60 34.37 -12.75
C ALA A 490 21.06 34.45 -11.32
N THR A 491 20.23 33.47 -10.97
CA THR A 491 19.58 33.38 -9.66
C THR A 491 20.29 32.38 -8.74
N PRO A 492 20.36 32.67 -7.42
CA PRO A 492 20.86 31.71 -6.43
C PRO A 492 20.15 30.35 -6.52
N GLY A 493 20.92 29.30 -6.81
CA GLY A 493 20.42 27.92 -6.97
C GLY A 493 19.76 27.59 -8.31
N GLY A 494 19.77 28.49 -9.30
CA GLY A 494 19.21 28.27 -10.64
C GLY A 494 19.90 27.15 -11.43
N HIS A 495 19.16 26.47 -12.32
CA HIS A 495 19.74 25.58 -13.32
C HIS A 495 20.13 26.40 -14.55
N HIS A 496 21.32 26.11 -15.09
CA HIS A 496 21.87 26.62 -16.35
C HIS A 496 20.77 26.83 -17.40
N HIS A 497 20.46 28.08 -17.72
CA HIS A 497 19.80 28.41 -18.98
C HIS A 497 20.92 28.53 -20.02
N GLY A 498 21.09 27.48 -20.81
CA GLY A 498 22.01 27.50 -21.93
C GLY A 498 21.71 28.68 -22.85
N HIS A 499 22.59 29.66 -22.87
CA HIS A 499 22.81 30.53 -24.01
C HIS A 499 24.31 30.49 -24.34
N GLY A 500 24.57 30.32 -25.64
CA GLY A 500 25.81 29.82 -26.18
C GLY A 500 27.04 30.65 -25.87
N GLY A 501 28.18 29.94 -25.96
CA GLY A 501 29.56 30.43 -25.85
C GLY A 501 29.77 31.90 -26.17
N GLY A 502 29.95 32.69 -25.11
CA GLY A 502 30.78 33.89 -25.12
C GLY A 502 32.12 33.51 -24.51
N GLY A 503 33.16 33.45 -25.32
CA GLY A 503 34.49 33.04 -24.89
C GLY A 503 34.99 33.84 -23.69
N PHE A 504 35.62 33.13 -22.76
CA PHE A 504 36.58 33.71 -21.82
C PHE A 504 37.43 34.73 -22.57
N GLY A 505 37.23 36.01 -22.26
CA GLY A 505 38.11 37.09 -22.71
C GLY A 505 39.47 36.89 -22.06
N GLY A 506 40.32 36.11 -22.73
CA GLY A 506 41.65 35.78 -22.28
C GLY A 506 42.50 37.03 -22.17
N MET A 507 42.62 37.58 -20.97
CA MET A 507 43.87 38.24 -20.59
C MET A 507 44.90 37.15 -20.37
N ASP A 508 46.02 37.28 -21.07
CA ASP A 508 47.18 36.41 -20.94
C ASP A 508 47.65 36.37 -19.47
N GLN A 509 47.82 35.16 -18.94
CA GLN A 509 48.13 34.90 -17.54
C GLN A 509 49.49 35.51 -17.13
N GLU A 510 50.40 35.59 -18.08
CA GLU A 510 51.70 36.25 -17.94
C GLU A 510 51.54 37.78 -17.89
N MET A 511 50.64 38.31 -18.71
CA MET A 511 50.37 39.75 -18.84
C MET A 511 49.70 40.31 -17.59
N LEU A 512 48.79 39.57 -16.96
CA LEU A 512 48.12 39.99 -15.72
C LEU A 512 49.10 40.07 -14.54
N PHE A 513 50.03 39.11 -14.46
CA PHE A 513 51.08 39.10 -13.45
C PHE A 513 52.12 40.20 -13.70
N GLN A 514 52.54 40.40 -14.96
CA GLN A 514 53.47 41.47 -15.34
C GLN A 514 52.88 42.87 -15.08
N MET A 515 51.63 43.10 -15.46
CA MET A 515 50.93 44.38 -15.26
C MET A 515 50.80 44.72 -13.76
N PHE A 516 50.67 43.70 -12.91
CA PHE A 516 50.61 43.86 -11.46
C PHE A 516 51.99 44.05 -10.80
N MET A 517 53.03 43.35 -11.25
CA MET A 517 54.42 43.53 -10.77
C MET A 517 54.99 44.90 -11.19
N GLN A 518 54.56 45.43 -12.33
CA GLN A 518 54.96 46.74 -12.84
C GLN A 518 54.41 47.89 -11.98
N GLN A 519 53.23 47.72 -11.37
CA GLN A 519 52.63 48.72 -10.47
C GLN A 519 53.36 48.83 -9.12
N GLN A 520 54.16 47.81 -8.72
CA GLN A 520 54.91 47.81 -7.46
C GLN A 520 56.39 48.21 -7.63
N MET A 521 56.97 48.09 -8.83
CA MET A 521 58.36 48.49 -9.11
C MET A 521 58.52 49.93 -9.61
N GLY A 522 57.42 50.66 -9.84
CA GLY A 522 57.42 52.04 -10.36
C GLY A 522 57.44 53.16 -9.31
N GLY A 523 57.84 52.90 -8.06
CA GLY A 523 57.76 53.88 -6.98
C GLY A 523 59.03 53.98 -6.12
N GLY A 524 60.06 54.71 -6.59
CA GLY A 524 61.06 55.25 -5.67
C GLY A 524 62.42 55.68 -6.24
N ARG A 525 62.74 56.97 -6.02
CA ARG A 525 64.01 57.75 -6.18
C ARG A 525 64.33 58.25 -7.60
N GLY A 526 64.64 59.54 -7.82
CA GLY A 526 64.79 60.69 -6.93
C GLY A 526 65.61 61.78 -7.63
N GLY A 527 65.26 63.05 -7.42
CA GLY A 527 66.05 64.21 -7.86
C GLY A 527 65.74 65.41 -6.95
N GLY A 528 66.69 65.76 -6.09
CA GLY A 528 66.58 66.87 -5.14
C GLY A 528 67.41 68.10 -5.55
N GLY A 529 67.12 69.21 -4.87
CA GLY A 529 67.86 70.48 -4.86
C GLY A 529 66.85 71.63 -4.68
N GLY A 530 66.96 72.57 -3.75
CA GLY A 530 67.90 72.91 -2.68
C GLY A 530 67.33 74.13 -1.93
N PHE A 531 67.71 74.32 -0.67
CA PHE A 531 67.22 75.35 0.26
C PHE A 531 67.62 76.80 -0.10
N HIS A 532 66.81 77.80 0.31
CA HIS A 532 67.34 78.97 1.05
C HIS A 532 66.28 79.67 1.94
N PHE A 533 66.74 80.05 3.13
CA PHE A 533 66.11 80.95 4.10
C PHE A 533 66.24 82.41 3.62
N GLY A 534 65.24 83.24 3.93
CA GLY A 534 65.24 84.69 3.70
C GLY A 534 63.83 85.22 3.49
#